data_AF-A0A8B1P075-F1
#
_entry.id   AF-A0A8B1P075-F1
#
_cell.length_a   1.000
_cell.length_b   1.000
_cell.length_c   1.000
_cell.angle_alpha   90.00
_cell.angle_beta   90.00
_cell.angle_gamma   90.00
#
_symmetry.space_group_name_H-M   'P 1'
#
loop_
_entity.id
_entity.type
_entity.pdbx_description
1 polymer ?
#
loop_
_entity_poly.entity_id
_entity_poly.type
_entity_poly.pdbx_seq_one_letter_code
_entity_poly.pdbx_strand_id
1 'polypeptide(L)'
;MAFAGGGTRRWFGRGEGQRADAQAAKDAAAEAFYELDTAQRDLRISIETITAVDSSPAARKIADDYAGFGRRIDEVSQGYITAVDSHDLDRDDLDGAAMARARADLTRAKEELNRVKGELDRFAQGLGPLLQTAETQLARLAPAVERARQALLAASNGLDAVRAQGLRADDLASRLAALGPELTKLNQGAGQHGVQETIRRADDVLRKAEAVRAEAERLPGKAAEIDKRLVSLRTRAQAITTRAGKVDPVLSELRRRYSAACWQDLQQVPEQAAQSVRRAETKLREAQQARDEQRWADATSLLATVRALLDTVDEAVSAAGDRLQRLDAVSFDRQKEIDRTRFALRDAQRLAMAGRSTPDPRHAGPLDDAVARLERAVAGLEGRHPDWWHFLTETDAVRQTAARVVQEIRDARGGAGAG
;
A
#
# COMPACT_ATOMS: atom_id res chain seq x y z
N MET A 1 -16.14 -16.93 -116.59
CA MET A 1 -17.40 -16.57 -115.89
C MET A 1 -17.00 -16.03 -114.53
N ALA A 2 -16.86 -14.71 -114.32
CA ALA A 2 -17.93 -13.77 -113.90
C ALA A 2 -18.72 -14.34 -112.69
N PHE A 3 -18.77 -13.74 -111.50
CA PHE A 3 -19.22 -12.38 -111.17
C PHE A 3 -18.67 -11.86 -109.82
N ALA A 4 -18.74 -10.54 -109.66
CA ALA A 4 -18.41 -9.73 -108.49
C ALA A 4 -19.27 -10.01 -107.24
N GLY A 5 -18.71 -9.68 -106.07
CA GLY A 5 -19.44 -9.56 -104.81
C GLY A 5 -18.72 -8.58 -103.87
N GLY A 6 -19.02 -7.29 -104.01
CA GLY A 6 -18.62 -6.26 -103.07
C GLY A 6 -19.24 -6.51 -101.69
N GLY A 7 -18.46 -6.22 -100.65
CA GLY A 7 -18.89 -6.30 -99.26
C GLY A 7 -18.27 -5.17 -98.44
N THR A 8 -18.76 -3.95 -98.63
CA THR A 8 -18.59 -2.83 -97.71
C THR A 8 -19.19 -3.19 -96.35
N ARG A 9 -18.37 -3.40 -95.32
CA ARG A 9 -18.73 -3.52 -93.88
C ARG A 9 -17.41 -3.34 -93.08
N ARG A 10 -17.25 -2.51 -92.05
CA ARG A 10 -18.18 -1.75 -91.20
C ARG A 10 -17.35 -0.68 -90.45
N TRP A 11 -17.31 0.57 -90.93
CA TRP A 11 -16.62 1.70 -90.27
C TRP A 11 -17.47 2.33 -89.15
N PHE A 12 -18.77 2.02 -89.09
CA PHE A 12 -19.74 2.55 -88.13
C PHE A 12 -19.66 1.96 -86.70
N GLY A 13 -18.80 0.97 -86.42
CA GLY A 13 -18.68 0.36 -85.09
C GLY A 13 -17.59 0.96 -84.19
N ARG A 14 -16.68 1.78 -84.74
CA ARG A 14 -15.54 2.34 -83.98
C ARG A 14 -15.94 3.52 -83.07
N GLY A 15 -16.91 4.32 -83.50
CA GLY A 15 -17.44 5.45 -82.73
C GLY A 15 -18.31 5.03 -81.55
N GLU A 16 -19.19 4.04 -81.73
CA GLU A 16 -20.03 3.47 -80.66
C GLU A 16 -19.17 2.84 -79.55
N GLY A 17 -18.13 2.08 -79.90
CA GLY A 17 -17.19 1.50 -78.92
C GLY A 17 -16.38 2.56 -78.16
N GLN A 18 -15.96 3.64 -78.82
CA GLN A 18 -15.23 4.74 -78.18
C GLN A 18 -16.11 5.55 -77.22
N ARG A 19 -17.39 5.74 -77.55
CA ARG A 19 -18.37 6.37 -76.66
C ARG A 19 -18.66 5.52 -75.42
N ALA A 20 -18.86 4.21 -75.61
CA ALA A 20 -19.03 3.28 -74.50
C ALA A 20 -17.80 3.24 -73.58
N ASP A 21 -16.59 3.25 -74.15
CA ASP A 21 -15.34 3.30 -73.38
C ASP A 21 -15.16 4.62 -72.60
N ALA A 22 -15.55 5.77 -73.18
CA ALA A 22 -15.50 7.06 -72.51
C ALA A 22 -16.56 7.16 -71.39
N GLN A 23 -17.76 6.62 -71.60
CA GLN A 23 -18.80 6.54 -70.58
C GLN A 23 -18.36 5.64 -69.41
N ALA A 24 -17.79 4.47 -69.69
CA ALA A 24 -17.25 3.59 -68.67
C ALA A 24 -16.13 4.27 -67.85
N ALA A 25 -15.29 5.09 -68.49
CA ALA A 25 -14.28 5.88 -67.80
C ALA A 25 -14.89 6.97 -66.90
N LYS A 26 -16.01 7.59 -67.33
CA LYS A 26 -16.77 8.57 -66.53
C LYS A 26 -17.39 7.91 -65.29
N ASP A 27 -18.06 6.78 -65.47
CA ASP A 27 -18.69 6.03 -64.37
C ASP A 27 -17.64 5.56 -63.36
N ALA A 28 -16.50 5.03 -63.83
CA ALA A 28 -15.40 4.62 -62.95
C ALA A 28 -14.73 5.79 -62.20
N ALA A 29 -14.67 6.98 -62.82
CA ALA A 29 -14.18 8.18 -62.14
C ALA A 29 -15.18 8.69 -61.09
N ALA A 30 -16.48 8.60 -61.36
CA ALA A 30 -17.54 8.94 -60.42
C ALA A 30 -17.56 7.99 -59.20
N GLU A 31 -17.35 6.70 -59.43
CA GLU A 31 -17.19 5.70 -58.35
C GLU A 31 -15.97 6.03 -57.48
N ALA A 32 -14.80 6.27 -58.08
CA ALA A 32 -13.58 6.65 -57.34
C ALA A 32 -13.76 7.95 -56.53
N PHE A 33 -14.52 8.92 -57.06
CA PHE A 33 -14.86 10.15 -56.36
C PHE A 33 -15.73 9.88 -55.13
N TYR A 34 -16.79 9.07 -55.27
CA TYR A 34 -17.67 8.68 -54.18
C TYR A 34 -16.95 7.89 -53.08
N GLU A 35 -16.08 6.95 -53.47
CA GLU A 35 -15.28 6.18 -52.52
C GLU A 35 -14.31 7.06 -51.72
N LEU A 36 -13.70 8.06 -52.36
CA LEU A 36 -12.81 9.01 -51.68
C LEU A 36 -13.57 9.89 -50.67
N ASP A 37 -14.72 10.46 -51.05
CA ASP A 37 -15.56 11.26 -50.13
C ASP A 37 -16.04 10.41 -48.93
N THR A 38 -16.44 9.16 -49.19
CA THR A 38 -16.84 8.23 -48.12
C THR A 38 -15.68 7.96 -47.16
N ALA A 39 -14.50 7.61 -47.68
CA ALA A 39 -13.30 7.36 -46.87
C ALA A 39 -12.87 8.60 -46.05
N GLN A 40 -13.00 9.80 -46.62
CA GLN A 40 -12.74 11.06 -45.91
C GLN A 40 -13.70 11.26 -44.73
N ARG A 41 -15.00 11.04 -44.94
CA ARG A 41 -16.03 11.22 -43.88
C ARG A 41 -15.83 10.25 -42.72
N ASP A 42 -15.51 8.98 -43.00
CA ASP A 42 -15.27 7.97 -41.98
C ASP A 42 -14.01 8.29 -41.16
N LEU A 43 -12.94 8.70 -41.85
CA LEU A 43 -11.70 9.10 -41.21
C LEU A 43 -11.88 10.34 -40.31
N ARG A 44 -12.71 11.30 -40.70
CA ARG A 44 -13.03 12.47 -39.89
C ARG A 44 -13.50 12.09 -38.48
N ILE A 45 -14.41 11.12 -38.35
CA ILE A 45 -14.94 10.66 -37.06
C ILE A 45 -13.81 10.09 -36.18
N SER A 46 -12.90 9.34 -36.79
CA SER A 46 -11.74 8.77 -36.09
C SER A 46 -10.80 9.87 -35.57
N ILE A 47 -10.55 10.90 -36.38
CA ILE A 47 -9.73 12.06 -36.01
C ILE A 47 -10.39 12.87 -34.89
N GLU A 48 -11.69 13.14 -34.98
CA GLU A 48 -12.46 13.83 -33.94
C GLU A 48 -12.42 13.05 -32.62
N THR A 49 -12.54 11.73 -32.66
CA THR A 49 -12.46 10.87 -31.48
C THR A 49 -11.06 10.91 -30.83
N ILE A 50 -10.00 10.81 -31.63
CA ILE A 50 -8.62 10.87 -31.14
C ILE A 50 -8.35 12.25 -30.50
N THR A 51 -8.71 13.33 -31.19
CA THR A 51 -8.40 14.70 -30.75
C THR A 51 -9.27 15.17 -29.59
N ALA A 52 -10.49 14.64 -29.42
CA ALA A 52 -11.32 14.90 -28.25
C ALA A 52 -10.73 14.34 -26.95
N VAL A 53 -9.89 13.31 -27.05
CA VAL A 53 -9.39 12.53 -25.91
C VAL A 53 -7.90 12.76 -25.66
N ASP A 54 -7.13 13.00 -26.73
CA ASP A 54 -5.69 13.25 -26.70
C ASP A 54 -5.35 14.65 -27.19
N SER A 55 -4.68 15.42 -26.32
CA SER A 55 -4.19 16.77 -26.61
C SER A 55 -2.68 16.82 -26.86
N SER A 56 -2.03 15.66 -27.02
CA SER A 56 -0.60 15.54 -27.28
C SER A 56 -0.17 16.20 -28.60
N PRO A 57 1.11 16.57 -28.74
CA PRO A 57 1.65 17.01 -30.03
C PRO A 57 1.44 16.01 -31.17
N ALA A 58 1.40 14.71 -30.86
CA ALA A 58 1.16 13.66 -31.85
C ALA A 58 -0.29 13.71 -32.38
N ALA A 59 -1.29 13.86 -31.49
CA ALA A 59 -2.69 14.01 -31.89
C ALA A 59 -2.92 15.29 -32.70
N ARG A 60 -2.25 16.40 -32.35
CA ARG A 60 -2.30 17.66 -33.13
C ARG A 60 -1.71 17.48 -34.52
N LYS A 61 -0.53 16.84 -34.63
CA LYS A 61 0.09 16.52 -35.92
C LYS A 61 -0.84 15.68 -36.80
N ILE A 62 -1.55 14.71 -36.21
CA ILE A 62 -2.53 13.89 -36.93
C ILE A 62 -3.69 14.72 -37.48
N ALA A 63 -4.21 15.67 -36.70
CA ALA A 63 -5.22 16.62 -37.17
C ALA A 63 -4.70 17.51 -38.30
N ASP A 64 -3.46 18.01 -38.19
CA ASP A 64 -2.81 18.84 -39.21
C ASP A 64 -2.55 18.06 -40.51
N ASP A 65 -2.07 16.81 -40.39
CA ASP A 65 -1.86 15.90 -41.51
C ASP A 65 -3.19 15.61 -42.22
N TYR A 66 -4.27 15.36 -41.46
CA TYR A 66 -5.63 15.17 -42.00
C TYR A 66 -6.16 16.43 -42.69
N ALA A 67 -5.91 17.62 -42.14
CA ALA A 67 -6.26 18.88 -42.80
C ALA A 67 -5.47 19.08 -44.11
N GLY A 68 -4.25 18.57 -44.18
CA GLY A 68 -3.47 18.47 -45.42
C GLY A 68 -4.12 17.58 -46.47
N PHE A 69 -4.65 16.43 -46.07
CA PHE A 69 -5.44 15.57 -46.96
C PHE A 69 -6.70 16.26 -47.46
N GLY A 70 -7.41 17.01 -46.61
CA GLY A 70 -8.60 17.78 -47.03
C GLY A 70 -8.31 18.68 -48.25
N ARG A 71 -7.24 19.48 -48.19
CA ARG A 71 -6.83 20.35 -49.31
C ARG A 71 -6.51 19.56 -50.59
N ARG A 72 -5.81 18.43 -50.45
CA ARG A 72 -5.46 17.58 -51.60
C ARG A 72 -6.68 16.90 -52.21
N ILE A 73 -7.64 16.50 -51.36
CA ILE A 73 -8.92 15.93 -51.80
C ILE A 73 -9.73 16.98 -52.55
N ASP A 74 -9.78 18.22 -52.07
CA ASP A 74 -10.43 19.34 -52.78
C ASP A 74 -9.79 19.58 -54.16
N GLU A 75 -8.46 19.54 -54.26
CA GLU A 75 -7.73 19.69 -55.52
C GLU A 75 -8.07 18.59 -56.54
N VAL A 76 -8.02 17.30 -56.14
CA VAL A 76 -8.35 16.20 -57.06
C VAL A 76 -9.84 16.13 -57.39
N SER A 77 -10.70 16.54 -56.45
CA SER A 77 -12.14 16.69 -56.66
C SER A 77 -12.44 17.74 -57.73
N GLN A 78 -11.78 18.90 -57.65
CA GLN A 78 -11.89 19.94 -58.68
C GLN A 78 -11.36 19.45 -60.03
N GLY A 79 -10.27 18.67 -60.05
CA GLY A 79 -9.74 18.04 -61.26
C GLY A 79 -10.74 17.09 -61.92
N TYR A 80 -11.42 16.25 -61.13
CA TYR A 80 -12.50 15.38 -61.60
C TYR A 80 -13.70 16.16 -62.13
N ILE A 81 -14.21 17.15 -61.38
CA ILE A 81 -15.34 17.99 -61.80
C ILE A 81 -15.01 18.69 -63.12
N THR A 82 -13.81 19.27 -63.23
CA THR A 82 -13.35 19.92 -64.46
C THR A 82 -13.27 18.94 -65.63
N ALA A 83 -12.80 17.71 -65.40
CA ALA A 83 -12.75 16.67 -66.44
C ALA A 83 -14.15 16.25 -66.90
N VAL A 84 -15.12 16.13 -65.98
CA VAL A 84 -16.51 15.82 -66.33
C VAL A 84 -17.18 16.98 -67.08
N ASP A 85 -16.98 18.21 -66.63
CA ASP A 85 -17.59 19.41 -67.21
C ASP A 85 -17.01 19.75 -68.59
N SER A 86 -15.75 19.40 -68.85
CA SER A 86 -15.08 19.67 -70.12
C SER A 86 -15.55 18.74 -71.26
N HIS A 87 -16.22 17.63 -70.93
CA HIS A 87 -16.57 16.57 -71.88
C HIS A 87 -18.07 16.25 -71.85
N ASP A 88 -18.83 16.89 -72.75
CA ASP A 88 -20.24 16.58 -72.99
C ASP A 88 -20.38 15.32 -73.87
N LEU A 89 -20.30 14.14 -73.24
CA LEU A 89 -20.38 12.84 -73.91
C LEU A 89 -21.74 12.54 -74.54
N ASP A 90 -22.78 13.35 -74.28
CA ASP A 90 -24.12 13.17 -74.82
C ASP A 90 -24.31 13.81 -76.21
N ARG A 91 -23.34 14.62 -76.66
CA ARG A 91 -23.36 15.31 -77.93
C ARG A 91 -23.22 14.36 -79.14
N ASP A 92 -24.05 14.54 -80.18
CA ASP A 92 -24.16 13.62 -81.34
C ASP A 92 -23.05 13.77 -82.39
N ASP A 93 -22.30 14.89 -82.41
CA ASP A 93 -21.30 15.25 -83.44
C ASP A 93 -19.83 15.11 -82.96
N LEU A 94 -19.57 14.34 -81.91
CA LEU A 94 -18.23 14.17 -81.36
C LEU A 94 -17.33 13.30 -82.26
N ASP A 95 -16.15 13.82 -82.59
CA ASP A 95 -15.14 13.07 -83.31
C ASP A 95 -14.41 12.04 -82.40
N GLY A 96 -13.83 11.00 -83.01
CA GLY A 96 -13.13 9.95 -82.26
C GLY A 96 -11.88 10.44 -81.50
N ALA A 97 -11.32 11.59 -81.87
CA ALA A 97 -10.18 12.18 -81.16
C ALA A 97 -10.64 12.91 -79.89
N ALA A 98 -11.84 13.49 -79.87
CA ALA A 98 -12.48 14.08 -78.71
C ALA A 98 -12.90 12.99 -77.71
N MET A 99 -13.47 11.88 -78.20
CA MET A 99 -13.79 10.72 -77.35
C MET A 99 -12.54 10.08 -76.70
N ALA A 100 -11.46 9.94 -77.46
CA ALA A 100 -10.19 9.44 -76.93
C ALA A 100 -9.57 10.38 -75.88
N ARG A 101 -9.69 11.71 -76.08
CA ARG A 101 -9.26 12.73 -75.10
C ARG A 101 -10.10 12.68 -73.82
N ALA A 102 -11.43 12.61 -73.95
CA ALA A 102 -12.34 12.48 -72.82
C ALA A 102 -12.03 11.26 -71.96
N ARG A 103 -11.86 10.08 -72.60
CA ARG A 103 -11.44 8.86 -71.91
C ARG A 103 -10.11 9.04 -71.18
N ALA A 104 -9.11 9.66 -71.81
CA ALA A 104 -7.79 9.86 -71.22
C ALA A 104 -7.84 10.80 -70.00
N ASP A 105 -8.57 11.92 -70.10
CA ASP A 105 -8.70 12.88 -69.00
C ASP A 105 -9.49 12.30 -67.83
N LEU A 106 -10.60 11.59 -68.08
CA LEU A 106 -11.38 10.89 -67.05
C LEU A 106 -10.59 9.76 -66.38
N THR A 107 -9.81 9.01 -67.16
CA THR A 107 -8.91 7.97 -66.61
C THR A 107 -7.85 8.59 -65.71
N ARG A 108 -7.26 9.73 -66.12
CA ARG A 108 -6.29 10.46 -65.30
C ARG A 108 -6.92 10.97 -64.00
N ALA A 109 -8.11 11.56 -64.08
CA ALA A 109 -8.85 12.01 -62.89
C ALA A 109 -9.12 10.85 -61.92
N LYS A 110 -9.56 9.69 -62.43
CA LYS A 110 -9.75 8.46 -61.65
C LYS A 110 -8.45 8.00 -60.98
N GLU A 111 -7.34 7.98 -61.71
CA GLU A 111 -6.04 7.55 -61.18
C GLU A 111 -5.55 8.46 -60.05
N GLU A 112 -5.72 9.78 -60.17
CA GLU A 112 -5.38 10.74 -59.11
C GLU A 112 -6.30 10.58 -57.88
N LEU A 113 -7.62 10.39 -58.08
CA LEU A 113 -8.57 10.10 -57.00
C LEU A 113 -8.18 8.82 -56.24
N ASN A 114 -7.91 7.74 -56.96
CA ASN A 114 -7.48 6.47 -56.37
C ASN A 114 -6.13 6.56 -55.66
N ARG A 115 -5.21 7.38 -56.18
CA ARG A 115 -3.92 7.63 -55.54
C ARG A 115 -4.10 8.31 -54.18
N VAL A 116 -4.88 9.40 -54.14
CA VAL A 116 -5.16 10.12 -52.88
C VAL A 116 -5.92 9.22 -51.91
N LYS A 117 -6.90 8.44 -52.37
CA LYS A 117 -7.60 7.45 -51.55
C LYS A 117 -6.64 6.43 -50.95
N GLY A 118 -5.74 5.85 -51.74
CA GLY A 118 -4.76 4.88 -51.25
C GLY A 118 -3.74 5.47 -50.27
N GLU A 119 -3.46 6.76 -50.32
CA GLU A 119 -2.69 7.47 -49.29
C GLU A 119 -3.52 7.70 -48.01
N LEU A 120 -4.79 8.07 -48.15
CA LEU A 120 -5.73 8.25 -47.05
C LEU A 120 -5.98 6.94 -46.28
N ASP A 121 -6.16 5.83 -46.99
CA ASP A 121 -6.36 4.50 -46.40
C ASP A 121 -5.14 4.05 -45.58
N ARG A 122 -3.92 4.30 -46.09
CA ARG A 122 -2.68 4.02 -45.34
C ARG A 122 -2.54 4.89 -44.09
N PHE A 123 -2.93 6.15 -44.18
CA PHE A 123 -2.96 7.05 -43.04
C PHE A 123 -3.97 6.55 -42.00
N ALA A 124 -5.19 6.19 -42.41
CA ALA A 124 -6.23 5.62 -41.54
C ALA A 124 -5.77 4.33 -40.83
N GLN A 125 -5.12 3.41 -41.56
CA GLN A 125 -4.55 2.19 -40.96
C GLN A 125 -3.52 2.49 -39.86
N GLY A 126 -2.74 3.56 -40.00
CA GLY A 126 -1.79 4.01 -38.98
C GLY A 126 -2.43 4.52 -37.68
N LEU A 127 -3.71 4.91 -37.71
CA LEU A 127 -4.41 5.48 -36.55
C LEU A 127 -4.99 4.43 -35.60
N GLY A 128 -5.08 3.16 -36.01
CA GLY A 128 -5.75 2.09 -35.25
C GLY A 128 -5.38 2.04 -33.75
N PRO A 129 -4.09 2.02 -33.38
CA PRO A 129 -3.68 2.00 -31.96
C PRO A 129 -4.09 3.25 -31.16
N LEU A 130 -4.10 4.42 -31.80
CA LEU A 130 -4.50 5.67 -31.15
C LEU A 130 -6.01 5.74 -30.97
N LEU A 131 -6.77 5.30 -31.97
CA LEU A 131 -8.23 5.21 -31.87
C LEU A 131 -8.65 4.23 -30.75
N GLN A 132 -8.03 3.04 -30.70
CA GLN A 132 -8.27 2.07 -29.64
C GLN A 132 -7.96 2.64 -28.24
N THR A 133 -6.89 3.42 -28.13
CA THR A 133 -6.53 4.11 -26.89
C THR A 133 -7.58 5.16 -26.50
N ALA A 134 -8.05 5.95 -27.46
CA ALA A 134 -9.08 6.96 -27.24
C ALA A 134 -10.41 6.33 -26.80
N GLU A 135 -10.86 5.28 -27.47
CA GLU A 135 -12.06 4.51 -27.11
C GLU A 135 -11.97 3.93 -25.70
N THR A 136 -10.81 3.35 -25.34
CA THR A 136 -10.56 2.82 -24.00
C THR A 136 -10.67 3.91 -22.93
N GLN A 137 -10.15 5.11 -23.22
CA GLN A 137 -10.24 6.23 -22.28
C GLN A 137 -11.67 6.76 -22.16
N LEU A 138 -12.41 6.88 -23.27
CA LEU A 138 -13.83 7.27 -23.25
C LEU A 138 -14.68 6.27 -22.46
N ALA A 139 -14.47 4.97 -22.67
CA ALA A 139 -15.18 3.92 -21.94
C ALA A 139 -14.92 3.98 -20.42
N ARG A 140 -13.74 4.45 -20.00
CA ARG A 140 -13.36 4.60 -18.58
C ARG A 140 -13.90 5.87 -17.92
N LEU A 141 -14.23 6.90 -18.69
CA LEU A 141 -14.55 8.23 -18.17
C LEU A 141 -15.73 8.21 -17.20
N ALA A 142 -16.91 7.76 -17.66
CA ALA A 142 -18.12 7.77 -16.83
C ALA A 142 -17.98 6.89 -15.57
N PRO A 143 -17.47 5.64 -15.65
CA PRO A 143 -17.24 4.81 -14.47
C PRO A 143 -16.23 5.41 -13.48
N ALA A 144 -15.21 6.14 -13.95
CA ALA A 144 -14.25 6.80 -13.05
C ALA A 144 -14.92 7.93 -12.26
N VAL A 145 -15.65 8.81 -12.94
CA VAL A 145 -16.37 9.93 -12.31
C VAL A 145 -17.41 9.43 -11.31
N GLU A 146 -18.18 8.39 -11.66
CA GLU A 146 -19.20 7.84 -10.78
C GLU A 146 -18.60 7.22 -9.51
N ARG A 147 -17.52 6.42 -9.64
CA ARG A 147 -16.80 5.87 -8.48
C ARG A 147 -16.27 6.98 -7.56
N ALA A 148 -15.73 8.06 -8.12
CA ALA A 148 -15.26 9.19 -7.33
C ALA A 148 -16.39 9.86 -6.53
N ARG A 149 -17.57 10.06 -7.14
CA ARG A 149 -18.75 10.61 -6.46
C ARG A 149 -19.27 9.71 -5.35
N GLN A 150 -19.36 8.40 -5.61
CA GLN A 150 -19.77 7.41 -4.62
C GLN A 150 -18.81 7.37 -3.43
N ALA A 151 -17.50 7.45 -3.68
CA ALA A 151 -16.50 7.49 -2.62
C ALA A 151 -16.61 8.75 -1.76
N LEU A 152 -16.86 9.93 -2.36
CA LEU A 152 -17.11 11.16 -1.62
C LEU A 152 -18.36 11.06 -0.72
N LEU A 153 -19.46 10.52 -1.25
CA LEU A 153 -20.69 10.30 -0.48
C LEU A 153 -20.44 9.32 0.68
N ALA A 154 -19.77 8.20 0.42
CA ALA A 154 -19.44 7.22 1.43
C ALA A 154 -18.52 7.79 2.53
N ALA A 155 -17.54 8.63 2.16
CA ALA A 155 -16.69 9.33 3.11
C ALA A 155 -17.50 10.31 3.98
N SER A 156 -18.42 11.08 3.38
CA SER A 156 -19.31 11.98 4.12
C SER A 156 -20.18 11.22 5.13
N ASN A 157 -20.83 10.15 4.68
CA ASN A 157 -21.66 9.30 5.54
C ASN A 157 -20.84 8.67 6.68
N GLY A 158 -19.60 8.26 6.39
CA GLY A 158 -18.67 7.74 7.40
C GLY A 158 -18.34 8.78 8.48
N LEU A 159 -18.10 10.04 8.09
CA LEU A 159 -17.87 11.12 9.05
C LEU A 159 -19.10 11.44 9.89
N ASP A 160 -20.29 11.42 9.30
CA ASP A 160 -21.53 11.65 10.03
C ASP A 160 -21.80 10.51 11.03
N ALA A 161 -21.51 9.26 10.67
CA ALA A 161 -21.59 8.12 11.58
C ALA A 161 -20.60 8.24 12.76
N VAL A 162 -19.39 8.74 12.53
CA VAL A 162 -18.41 9.03 13.59
C VAL A 162 -18.92 10.14 14.53
N ARG A 163 -19.46 11.24 13.97
CA ARG A 163 -20.04 12.34 14.76
C ARG A 163 -21.24 11.92 15.58
N ALA A 164 -22.10 11.04 15.04
CA ALA A 164 -23.25 10.49 15.76
C ALA A 164 -22.83 9.70 17.02
N GLN A 165 -21.60 9.20 17.06
CA GLN A 165 -21.01 8.54 18.23
C GLN A 165 -20.29 9.53 19.18
N GLY A 166 -20.41 10.83 18.96
CA GLY A 166 -19.75 11.87 19.77
C GLY A 166 -18.25 12.01 19.49
N LEU A 167 -17.74 11.39 18.42
CA LEU A 167 -16.35 11.49 18.03
C LEU A 167 -16.13 12.69 17.11
N ARG A 168 -15.06 13.44 17.36
CA ARG A 168 -14.59 14.53 16.52
C ARG A 168 -13.86 13.94 15.32
N ALA A 169 -14.03 14.59 14.18
CA ALA A 169 -13.39 14.21 12.93
C ALA A 169 -13.03 15.46 12.11
N ASP A 170 -12.66 16.56 12.78
CA ASP A 170 -12.52 17.88 12.15
C ASP A 170 -11.41 17.92 11.08
N ASP A 171 -10.28 17.26 11.34
CA ASP A 171 -9.20 17.12 10.35
C ASP A 171 -9.66 16.30 9.13
N LEU A 172 -10.32 15.16 9.36
CA LEU A 172 -10.87 14.33 8.27
C LEU A 172 -11.94 15.07 7.46
N ALA A 173 -12.81 15.82 8.14
CA ALA A 173 -13.82 16.66 7.51
C ALA A 173 -13.17 17.79 6.68
N SER A 174 -12.10 18.41 7.18
CA SER A 174 -11.37 19.44 6.46
C SER A 174 -10.69 18.88 5.20
N ARG A 175 -10.11 17.67 5.29
CA ARG A 175 -9.53 16.97 4.14
C ARG A 175 -10.59 16.60 3.10
N LEU A 176 -11.77 16.14 3.53
CA LEU A 176 -12.89 15.86 2.62
C LEU A 176 -13.40 17.13 1.96
N ALA A 177 -13.56 18.22 2.72
CA ALA A 177 -13.98 19.52 2.22
C ALA A 177 -13.01 20.10 1.18
N ALA A 178 -11.70 19.85 1.35
CA ALA A 178 -10.67 20.24 0.38
C ALA A 178 -10.83 19.54 -1.00
N LEU A 179 -11.62 18.46 -1.11
CA LEU A 179 -11.96 17.83 -2.39
C LEU A 179 -13.11 18.54 -3.13
N GLY A 180 -13.78 19.51 -2.50
CA GLY A 180 -14.90 20.27 -3.09
C GLY A 180 -14.57 20.89 -4.46
N PRO A 181 -13.46 21.62 -4.63
CA PRO A 181 -13.08 22.17 -5.93
C PRO A 181 -12.86 21.11 -7.02
N GLU A 182 -12.35 19.94 -6.65
CA GLU A 182 -12.17 18.85 -7.60
C GLU A 182 -13.51 18.24 -8.01
N LEU A 183 -14.47 18.10 -7.08
CA LEU A 183 -15.85 17.71 -7.41
C LEU A 183 -16.51 18.72 -8.36
N THR A 184 -16.31 20.02 -8.17
CA THR A 184 -16.81 21.06 -9.10
C THR A 184 -16.27 20.83 -10.51
N LYS A 185 -14.97 20.58 -10.66
CA LYS A 185 -14.37 20.30 -11.97
C LYS A 185 -14.83 18.97 -12.57
N LEU A 186 -15.09 17.95 -11.75
CA LEU A 186 -15.70 16.69 -12.21
C LEU A 186 -17.11 16.93 -12.75
N ASN A 187 -17.90 17.81 -12.12
CA ASN A 187 -19.24 18.17 -12.57
C ASN A 187 -19.24 19.03 -13.85
N GLN A 188 -18.21 19.85 -14.06
CA GLN A 188 -17.99 20.56 -15.32
C GLN A 188 -17.66 19.60 -16.49
N GLY A 189 -17.14 18.41 -16.19
CA GLY A 189 -17.00 17.31 -17.13
C GLY A 189 -15.79 17.41 -18.08
N ALA A 190 -15.61 16.38 -18.90
CA ALA A 190 -14.46 16.25 -19.80
C ALA A 190 -14.49 17.22 -20.99
N GLY A 191 -15.65 17.77 -21.36
CA GLY A 191 -15.74 18.76 -22.43
C GLY A 191 -14.98 20.05 -22.11
N GLN A 192 -14.91 20.43 -20.84
CA GLN A 192 -14.17 21.61 -20.40
C GLN A 192 -12.72 21.30 -19.98
N HIS A 193 -12.48 20.12 -19.41
CA HIS A 193 -11.20 19.78 -18.76
C HIS A 193 -10.35 18.75 -19.51
N GLY A 194 -10.90 18.13 -20.56
CA GLY A 194 -10.27 17.01 -21.27
C GLY A 194 -10.47 15.67 -20.58
N VAL A 195 -10.64 14.60 -21.37
CA VAL A 195 -10.96 13.24 -20.89
C VAL A 195 -9.90 12.70 -19.94
N GLN A 196 -8.62 12.77 -20.32
CA GLN A 196 -7.52 12.24 -19.50
C GLN A 196 -7.42 12.93 -18.14
N GLU A 197 -7.53 14.25 -18.12
CA GLU A 197 -7.44 15.02 -16.88
C GLU A 197 -8.64 14.77 -15.97
N THR A 198 -9.84 14.67 -16.54
CA THR A 198 -11.04 14.28 -15.76
C THR A 198 -10.90 12.88 -15.15
N ILE A 199 -10.34 11.91 -15.88
CA ILE A 199 -10.09 10.56 -15.34
C ILE A 199 -9.05 10.60 -14.22
N ARG A 200 -7.91 11.29 -14.41
CA ARG A 200 -6.87 11.42 -13.37
C ARG A 200 -7.43 12.07 -12.11
N ARG A 201 -8.21 13.13 -12.27
CA ARG A 201 -8.91 13.82 -11.18
C ARG A 201 -9.86 12.89 -10.45
N ALA A 202 -10.67 12.13 -11.19
CA ALA A 202 -11.61 11.18 -10.61
C ALA A 202 -10.89 10.11 -9.79
N ASP A 203 -9.81 9.53 -10.32
CA ASP A 203 -8.99 8.54 -9.61
C ASP A 203 -8.32 9.14 -8.36
N ASP A 204 -7.87 10.40 -8.39
CA ASP A 204 -7.28 11.06 -7.22
C ASP A 204 -8.33 11.36 -6.12
N VAL A 205 -9.50 11.87 -6.52
CA VAL A 205 -10.64 12.09 -5.62
C VAL A 205 -11.08 10.78 -4.97
N LEU A 206 -11.20 9.70 -5.76
CA LEU A 206 -11.53 8.36 -5.28
C LEU A 206 -10.57 7.93 -4.17
N ARG A 207 -9.25 7.92 -4.44
CA ARG A 207 -8.24 7.51 -3.44
C ARG A 207 -8.31 8.33 -2.17
N LYS A 208 -8.41 9.66 -2.28
CA LYS A 208 -8.43 10.56 -1.12
C LYS A 208 -9.70 10.39 -0.29
N ALA A 209 -10.86 10.25 -0.95
CA ALA A 209 -12.13 10.01 -0.27
C ALA A 209 -12.13 8.64 0.44
N GLU A 210 -11.62 7.58 -0.19
CA GLU A 210 -11.49 6.27 0.42
C GLU A 210 -10.54 6.27 1.62
N ALA A 211 -9.43 7.01 1.55
CA ALA A 211 -8.51 7.17 2.67
C ALA A 211 -9.21 7.85 3.87
N VAL A 212 -9.97 8.91 3.63
CA VAL A 212 -10.77 9.58 4.67
C VAL A 212 -11.79 8.63 5.27
N ARG A 213 -12.53 7.88 4.44
CA ARG A 213 -13.53 6.90 4.91
C ARG A 213 -12.87 5.83 5.79
N ALA A 214 -11.80 5.21 5.32
CA ALA A 214 -11.10 4.15 6.04
C ALA A 214 -10.52 4.63 7.38
N GLU A 215 -10.06 5.88 7.46
CA GLU A 215 -9.58 6.47 8.71
C GLU A 215 -10.75 6.76 9.67
N ALA A 216 -11.87 7.29 9.16
CA ALA A 216 -13.08 7.52 9.93
C ALA A 216 -13.63 6.23 10.55
N GLU A 217 -13.70 5.14 9.77
CA GLU A 217 -14.17 3.83 10.23
C GLU A 217 -13.33 3.24 11.38
N ARG A 218 -12.06 3.61 11.52
CA ARG A 218 -11.17 3.13 12.59
C ARG A 218 -11.30 3.91 13.90
N LEU A 219 -11.85 5.13 13.87
CA LEU A 219 -11.92 5.99 15.06
C LEU A 219 -12.71 5.37 16.22
N PRO A 220 -13.90 4.77 16.01
CA PRO A 220 -14.63 4.10 17.09
C PRO A 220 -13.85 2.96 17.74
N GLY A 221 -13.16 2.14 16.94
CA GLY A 221 -12.33 1.05 17.45
C GLY A 221 -11.19 1.55 18.32
N LYS A 222 -10.52 2.63 17.88
CA LYS A 222 -9.44 3.27 18.64
C LYS A 222 -9.92 3.86 19.96
N ALA A 223 -11.08 4.51 19.95
CA ALA A 223 -11.72 5.04 21.14
C ALA A 223 -12.03 3.94 22.16
N ALA A 224 -12.70 2.87 21.72
CA ALA A 224 -13.05 1.72 22.55
C ALA A 224 -11.82 1.00 23.13
N GLU A 225 -10.75 0.88 22.35
CA GLU A 225 -9.49 0.29 22.81
C GLU A 225 -8.86 1.11 23.96
N ILE A 226 -8.81 2.43 23.82
CA ILE A 226 -8.32 3.33 24.87
C ILE A 226 -9.19 3.23 26.12
N ASP A 227 -10.51 3.20 25.96
CA ASP A 227 -11.47 3.09 27.07
C ASP A 227 -11.25 1.77 27.85
N LYS A 228 -11.08 0.65 27.14
CA LYS A 228 -10.75 -0.65 27.74
C LYS A 228 -9.43 -0.61 28.51
N ARG A 229 -8.39 0.00 27.94
CA ARG A 229 -7.07 0.13 28.58
C ARG A 229 -7.13 1.01 29.83
N LEU A 230 -7.89 2.11 29.80
CA LEU A 230 -8.12 2.98 30.95
C LEU A 230 -8.75 2.21 32.11
N VAL A 231 -9.82 1.45 31.85
CA VAL A 231 -10.47 0.61 32.88
C VAL A 231 -9.51 -0.44 33.42
N SER A 232 -8.82 -1.18 32.53
CA SER A 232 -7.89 -2.23 32.93
C SER A 232 -6.75 -1.71 33.81
N LEU A 233 -6.14 -0.58 33.44
CA LEU A 233 -5.03 0.00 34.21
C LEU A 233 -5.49 0.64 35.52
N ARG A 234 -6.71 1.20 35.60
CA ARG A 234 -7.32 1.63 36.88
C ARG A 234 -7.49 0.47 37.83
N THR A 235 -8.07 -0.64 37.37
CA THR A 235 -8.23 -1.86 38.19
C THR A 235 -6.88 -2.39 38.65
N ARG A 236 -5.87 -2.37 37.77
CA ARG A 236 -4.52 -2.80 38.14
C ARG A 236 -3.88 -1.88 39.18
N ALA A 237 -4.02 -0.56 39.05
CA ALA A 237 -3.55 0.39 40.05
C ALA A 237 -4.18 0.10 41.42
N GLN A 238 -5.50 -0.10 41.47
CA GLN A 238 -6.21 -0.45 42.71
C GLN A 238 -5.73 -1.78 43.32
N ALA A 239 -5.50 -2.80 42.48
CA ALA A 239 -4.96 -4.08 42.94
C ALA A 239 -3.56 -3.93 43.54
N ILE A 240 -2.70 -3.13 42.91
CA ILE A 240 -1.36 -2.84 43.41
C ILE A 240 -1.43 -2.04 44.73
N THR A 241 -2.32 -1.06 44.87
CA THR A 241 -2.53 -0.33 46.14
C THR A 241 -2.86 -1.30 47.28
N THR A 242 -3.80 -2.22 47.05
CA THR A 242 -4.18 -3.23 48.05
C THR A 242 -3.02 -4.16 48.41
N ARG A 243 -2.19 -4.56 47.43
CA ARG A 243 -1.00 -5.38 47.67
C ARG A 243 0.10 -4.61 48.39
N ALA A 244 0.35 -3.35 48.03
CA ALA A 244 1.33 -2.49 48.67
C ALA A 244 1.03 -2.30 50.17
N GLY A 245 -0.25 -2.20 50.55
CA GLY A 245 -0.67 -2.17 51.96
C GLY A 245 -0.30 -3.42 52.77
N LYS A 246 0.04 -4.54 52.12
CA LYS A 246 0.51 -5.77 52.78
C LYS A 246 2.03 -5.79 53.00
N VAL A 247 2.77 -4.85 52.42
CA VAL A 247 4.24 -4.81 52.53
C VAL A 247 4.68 -4.43 53.93
N ASP A 248 4.02 -3.48 54.60
CA ASP A 248 4.38 -3.08 55.97
C ASP A 248 4.29 -4.23 57.00
N PRO A 249 3.22 -5.06 57.01
CA PRO A 249 3.21 -6.31 57.79
C PRO A 249 4.37 -7.25 57.47
N VAL A 250 4.69 -7.46 56.20
CA VAL A 250 5.80 -8.32 55.76
C VAL A 250 7.15 -7.77 56.26
N LEU A 251 7.39 -6.47 56.11
CA LEU A 251 8.59 -5.80 56.63
C LEU A 251 8.71 -5.89 58.14
N SER A 252 7.57 -5.84 58.86
CA SER A 252 7.56 -5.99 60.32
C SER A 252 7.95 -7.40 60.75
N GLU A 253 7.46 -8.42 60.05
CA GLU A 253 7.90 -9.81 60.26
C GLU A 253 9.38 -10.01 59.93
N LEU A 254 9.86 -9.43 58.82
CA LEU A 254 11.27 -9.46 58.44
C LEU A 254 12.17 -8.83 59.52
N ARG A 255 11.80 -7.64 60.01
CA ARG A 255 12.51 -6.93 61.08
C ARG A 255 12.57 -7.71 62.39
N ARG A 256 11.52 -8.48 62.69
CA ARG A 256 11.44 -9.29 63.91
C ARG A 256 12.30 -10.55 63.85
N ARG A 257 12.40 -11.18 62.67
CA ARG A 257 12.94 -12.55 62.53
C ARG A 257 14.31 -12.63 61.88
N TYR A 258 14.75 -11.60 61.15
CA TYR A 258 15.95 -11.67 60.33
C TYR A 258 16.88 -10.46 60.55
N SER A 259 18.14 -10.61 60.15
CA SER A 259 19.14 -9.54 60.21
C SER A 259 18.78 -8.36 59.30
N ALA A 260 19.39 -7.19 59.53
CA ALA A 260 19.16 -5.99 58.74
C ALA A 260 19.42 -6.20 57.23
N ALA A 261 20.46 -6.97 56.89
CA ALA A 261 20.82 -7.29 55.51
C ALA A 261 19.68 -7.97 54.72
N CYS A 262 18.75 -8.63 55.40
CA CYS A 262 17.62 -9.31 54.76
C CYS A 262 16.49 -8.38 54.30
N TRP A 263 16.41 -7.15 54.83
CA TRP A 263 15.24 -6.28 54.64
C TRP A 263 15.54 -4.79 54.46
N GLN A 264 16.74 -4.31 54.79
CA GLN A 264 17.04 -2.87 54.77
C GLN A 264 16.88 -2.26 53.36
N ASP A 265 17.19 -3.02 52.31
CA ASP A 265 16.97 -2.65 50.91
C ASP A 265 15.48 -2.45 50.57
N LEU A 266 14.59 -3.13 51.29
CA LEU A 266 13.14 -3.09 51.06
C LEU A 266 12.43 -2.00 51.87
N GLN A 267 13.12 -1.30 52.77
CA GLN A 267 12.49 -0.35 53.70
C GLN A 267 11.73 0.77 53.01
N GLN A 268 12.20 1.20 51.83
CA GLN A 268 11.60 2.30 51.07
C GLN A 268 10.49 1.84 50.12
N VAL A 269 10.29 0.53 49.95
CA VAL A 269 9.31 -0.02 48.99
C VAL A 269 7.88 0.47 49.24
N PRO A 270 7.36 0.53 50.48
CA PRO A 270 6.00 1.03 50.72
C PRO A 270 5.79 2.48 50.24
N GLU A 271 6.73 3.37 50.58
CA GLU A 271 6.65 4.78 50.19
C GLU A 271 6.79 4.96 48.68
N GLN A 272 7.75 4.27 48.06
CA GLN A 272 7.97 4.28 46.61
C GLN A 272 6.77 3.72 45.84
N ALA A 273 6.15 2.64 46.34
CA ALA A 273 4.94 2.06 45.76
C ALA A 273 3.78 3.06 45.83
N ALA A 274 3.56 3.68 46.99
CA ALA A 274 2.51 4.68 47.16
C ALA A 274 2.72 5.90 46.25
N GLN A 275 3.96 6.41 46.14
CA GLN A 275 4.29 7.53 45.25
C GLN A 275 4.06 7.18 43.78
N SER A 276 4.51 6.00 43.35
CA SER A 276 4.42 5.55 41.97
C SER A 276 2.98 5.27 41.56
N VAL A 277 2.15 4.69 42.44
CA VAL A 277 0.71 4.54 42.20
C VAL A 277 0.04 5.91 42.08
N ARG A 278 0.31 6.88 42.97
CA ARG A 278 -0.24 8.25 42.85
C ARG A 278 0.14 8.91 41.52
N ARG A 279 1.38 8.69 41.06
CA ARG A 279 1.84 9.17 39.75
C ARG A 279 1.08 8.48 38.61
N ALA A 280 0.91 7.17 38.67
CA ALA A 280 0.15 6.39 37.70
C ALA A 280 -1.32 6.85 37.64
N GLU A 281 -1.97 7.10 38.77
CA GLU A 281 -3.34 7.63 38.85
C GLU A 281 -3.46 9.04 38.24
N THR A 282 -2.47 9.89 38.48
CA THR A 282 -2.41 11.22 37.85
C THR A 282 -2.31 11.10 36.33
N LYS A 283 -1.43 10.22 35.84
CA LYS A 283 -1.29 9.95 34.40
C LYS A 283 -2.52 9.27 33.80
N LEU A 284 -3.27 8.47 34.57
CA LEU A 284 -4.56 7.92 34.14
C LEU A 284 -5.63 9.02 33.98
N ARG A 285 -5.63 10.06 34.82
CA ARG A 285 -6.51 11.21 34.64
C ARG A 285 -6.13 12.04 33.42
N GLU A 286 -4.84 12.30 33.22
CA GLU A 286 -4.34 12.96 32.01
C GLU A 286 -4.69 12.16 30.74
N ALA A 287 -4.58 10.82 30.79
CA ALA A 287 -4.93 9.93 29.68
C ALA A 287 -6.44 9.96 29.38
N GLN A 288 -7.28 10.01 30.42
CA GLN A 288 -8.72 10.19 30.27
C GLN A 288 -9.03 11.54 29.61
N GLN A 289 -8.42 12.62 30.09
CA GLN A 289 -8.61 13.93 29.49
C GLN A 289 -8.18 13.95 28.01
N ALA A 290 -7.02 13.36 27.68
CA ALA A 290 -6.58 13.22 26.31
C ALA A 290 -7.54 12.36 25.47
N ARG A 291 -8.17 11.34 26.05
CA ARG A 291 -9.21 10.52 25.41
C ARG A 291 -10.50 11.32 25.17
N ASP A 292 -10.91 12.17 26.11
CA ASP A 292 -12.12 13.00 26.01
C ASP A 292 -11.92 14.13 24.98
N GLU A 293 -10.73 14.72 24.96
CA GLU A 293 -10.27 15.69 23.96
C GLU A 293 -9.89 15.03 22.62
N GLN A 294 -9.90 13.70 22.56
CA GLN A 294 -9.59 12.87 21.37
C GLN A 294 -8.17 13.07 20.81
N ARG A 295 -7.22 13.41 21.68
CA ARG A 295 -5.78 13.41 21.42
C ARG A 295 -5.23 11.99 21.52
N TRP A 296 -5.52 11.18 20.50
CA TRP A 296 -5.28 9.73 20.52
C TRP A 296 -3.83 9.31 20.78
N ALA A 297 -2.87 10.02 20.20
CA ALA A 297 -1.44 9.73 20.37
C ALA A 297 -1.00 9.96 21.83
N ASP A 298 -1.44 11.07 22.41
CA ASP A 298 -1.13 11.44 23.79
C ASP A 298 -1.75 10.44 24.77
N ALA A 299 -3.03 10.09 24.59
CA ALA A 299 -3.68 9.08 25.41
C ALA A 299 -2.93 7.74 25.37
N THR A 300 -2.47 7.31 24.18
CA THR A 300 -1.72 6.06 24.02
C THR A 300 -0.37 6.12 24.75
N SER A 301 0.37 7.22 24.61
CA SER A 301 1.67 7.43 25.26
C SER A 301 1.55 7.48 26.79
N LEU A 302 0.52 8.17 27.30
CA LEU A 302 0.22 8.25 28.72
C LEU A 302 -0.14 6.87 29.29
N LEU A 303 -0.96 6.07 28.59
CA LEU A 303 -1.30 4.70 29.02
C LEU A 303 -0.07 3.78 29.03
N ALA A 304 0.84 3.91 28.07
CA ALA A 304 2.10 3.17 28.07
C ALA A 304 2.97 3.54 29.28
N THR A 305 3.04 4.83 29.62
CA THR A 305 3.74 5.33 30.81
C THR A 305 3.13 4.78 32.10
N VAL A 306 1.80 4.79 32.21
CA VAL A 306 1.08 4.20 33.35
C VAL A 306 1.43 2.73 33.50
N ARG A 307 1.40 1.96 32.41
CA ARG A 307 1.74 0.54 32.43
C ARG A 307 3.15 0.31 32.98
N ALA A 308 4.15 1.04 32.47
CA ALA A 308 5.54 0.90 32.92
C ALA A 308 5.71 1.23 34.42
N LEU A 309 5.03 2.28 34.90
CA LEU A 309 5.03 2.62 36.33
C LEU A 309 4.41 1.50 37.17
N LEU A 310 3.25 0.99 36.75
CA LEU A 310 2.56 -0.08 37.49
C LEU A 310 3.36 -1.40 37.46
N ASP A 311 3.97 -1.76 36.33
CA ASP A 311 4.82 -2.96 36.21
C ASP A 311 6.00 -2.89 37.21
N THR A 312 6.69 -1.76 37.26
CA THR A 312 7.83 -1.55 38.18
C THR A 312 7.43 -1.68 39.65
N VAL A 313 6.28 -1.10 40.02
CA VAL A 313 5.78 -1.16 41.41
C VAL A 313 5.33 -2.56 41.78
N ASP A 314 4.69 -3.26 40.85
CA ASP A 314 4.17 -4.61 41.07
C ASP A 314 5.31 -5.59 41.38
N GLU A 315 6.42 -5.47 40.66
CA GLU A 315 7.65 -6.23 40.90
C GLU A 315 8.25 -5.91 42.28
N ALA A 316 8.38 -4.63 42.64
CA ALA A 316 8.93 -4.21 43.93
C ALA A 316 8.08 -4.68 45.12
N VAL A 317 6.75 -4.58 45.01
CA VAL A 317 5.79 -5.03 46.04
C VAL A 317 5.84 -6.55 46.21
N SER A 318 5.91 -7.30 45.10
CA SER A 318 5.98 -8.77 45.13
C SER A 318 7.31 -9.26 45.73
N ALA A 319 8.42 -8.57 45.43
CA ALA A 319 9.74 -8.92 45.92
C ALA A 319 9.82 -8.98 47.46
N ALA A 320 9.08 -8.14 48.19
CA ALA A 320 9.07 -8.18 49.66
C ALA A 320 8.40 -9.45 50.21
N GLY A 321 7.26 -9.84 49.64
CA GLY A 321 6.57 -11.08 50.02
C GLY A 321 7.40 -12.32 49.69
N ASP A 322 7.95 -12.37 48.48
CA ASP A 322 8.82 -13.45 48.03
C ASP A 322 10.08 -13.55 48.90
N ARG A 323 10.65 -12.41 49.31
CA ARG A 323 11.79 -12.36 50.24
C ARG A 323 11.46 -13.05 51.55
N LEU A 324 10.35 -12.70 52.20
CA LEU A 324 9.94 -13.33 53.46
C LEU A 324 9.72 -14.84 53.29
N GLN A 325 9.01 -15.26 52.23
CA GLN A 325 8.77 -16.68 51.98
C GLN A 325 10.08 -17.47 51.78
N ARG A 326 11.04 -16.93 51.01
CA ARG A 326 12.33 -17.58 50.78
C ARG A 326 13.17 -17.67 52.05
N LEU A 327 13.17 -16.61 52.86
CA LEU A 327 13.85 -16.58 54.15
C LEU A 327 13.23 -17.57 55.13
N ASP A 328 11.90 -17.67 55.17
CA ASP A 328 11.17 -18.65 55.99
C ASP A 328 11.53 -20.08 55.58
N ALA A 329 11.57 -20.37 54.28
CA ALA A 329 11.92 -21.69 53.78
C ALA A 329 13.36 -22.10 54.14
N VAL A 330 14.34 -21.20 53.94
CA VAL A 330 15.75 -21.52 54.19
C VAL A 330 16.11 -21.53 55.67
N SER A 331 15.47 -20.67 56.47
CA SER A 331 15.68 -20.68 57.93
C SER A 331 15.11 -21.94 58.57
N PHE A 332 14.04 -22.51 58.00
CA PHE A 332 13.46 -23.76 58.44
C PHE A 332 14.34 -24.96 58.06
N ASP A 333 14.80 -25.02 56.80
CA ASP A 333 15.67 -26.10 56.31
C ASP A 333 16.72 -25.58 55.32
N ARG A 334 17.86 -25.15 55.87
CA ARG A 334 19.02 -24.72 55.08
C ARG A 334 19.67 -25.88 54.32
N GLN A 335 19.56 -27.11 54.83
CA GLN A 335 20.26 -28.26 54.25
C GLN A 335 19.74 -28.55 52.85
N LYS A 336 18.44 -28.39 52.63
CA LYS A 336 17.81 -28.49 51.30
C LYS A 336 18.45 -27.55 50.27
N GLU A 337 18.73 -26.31 50.63
CA GLU A 337 19.34 -25.32 49.72
C GLU A 337 20.83 -25.63 49.46
N ILE A 338 21.55 -26.09 50.49
CA ILE A 338 22.94 -26.57 50.37
C ILE A 338 23.01 -27.77 49.43
N ASP A 339 22.17 -28.78 49.63
CA ASP A 339 22.18 -30.02 48.86
C ASP A 339 21.80 -29.78 47.42
N ARG A 340 20.80 -28.92 47.16
CA ARG A 340 20.44 -28.47 45.82
C ARG A 340 21.62 -27.83 45.10
N THR A 341 22.35 -26.95 45.79
CA THR A 341 23.50 -26.24 45.21
C THR A 341 24.67 -27.19 44.97
N ARG A 342 24.97 -28.07 45.92
CA ARG A 342 25.98 -29.14 45.76
C ARG A 342 25.63 -30.10 44.64
N PHE A 343 24.36 -30.39 44.43
CA PHE A 343 23.92 -31.26 43.33
C PHE A 343 24.21 -30.61 41.98
N ALA A 344 23.85 -29.34 41.79
CA ALA A 344 24.16 -28.60 40.56
C ALA A 344 25.67 -28.53 40.29
N LEU A 345 26.49 -28.27 41.31
CA LEU A 345 27.95 -28.28 41.19
C LEU A 345 28.49 -29.65 40.79
N ARG A 346 28.07 -30.72 41.49
CA ARG A 346 28.50 -32.09 41.18
C ARG A 346 28.10 -32.52 39.77
N ASP A 347 26.92 -32.12 39.31
CA ASP A 347 26.45 -32.42 37.95
C ASP A 347 27.30 -31.69 36.90
N ALA A 348 27.59 -30.40 37.10
CA ALA A 348 28.47 -29.63 36.24
C ALA A 348 29.92 -30.18 36.22
N GLN A 349 30.47 -30.52 37.38
CA GLN A 349 31.80 -31.15 37.50
C GLN A 349 31.85 -32.52 36.81
N ARG A 350 30.82 -33.35 36.96
CA ARG A 350 30.71 -34.63 36.26
C ARG A 350 30.70 -34.43 34.74
N LEU A 351 29.97 -33.43 34.25
CA LEU A 351 29.93 -33.11 32.83
C LEU A 351 31.28 -32.61 32.31
N ALA A 352 31.97 -31.77 33.09
CA ALA A 352 33.32 -31.26 32.78
C ALA A 352 34.38 -32.37 32.70
N MET A 353 34.24 -33.41 33.51
CA MET A 353 35.11 -34.60 33.51
C MET A 353 34.73 -35.65 32.46
N ALA A 354 33.53 -35.59 31.88
CA ALA A 354 33.04 -36.65 30.99
C ALA A 354 33.95 -36.83 29.75
N GLY A 355 34.49 -38.04 29.61
CA GLY A 355 35.39 -38.43 28.51
C GLY A 355 36.83 -37.95 28.67
N ARG A 356 37.24 -37.46 29.85
CA ARG A 356 38.58 -36.92 30.10
C ARG A 356 39.15 -37.46 31.42
N SER A 357 40.47 -37.63 31.46
CA SER A 357 41.24 -37.96 32.68
C SER A 357 41.70 -36.71 33.43
N THR A 358 41.78 -35.56 32.76
CA THR A 358 42.12 -34.26 33.36
C THR A 358 41.06 -33.23 32.96
N PRO A 359 40.47 -32.49 33.93
CA PRO A 359 39.46 -31.49 33.63
C PRO A 359 40.10 -30.29 32.91
N ASP A 360 39.36 -29.71 31.95
CA ASP A 360 39.78 -28.48 31.28
C ASP A 360 39.79 -27.32 32.29
N PRO A 361 40.92 -26.61 32.50
CA PRO A 361 41.02 -25.52 33.46
C PRO A 361 39.96 -24.43 33.27
N ARG A 362 39.48 -24.21 32.04
CA ARG A 362 38.44 -23.22 31.73
C ARG A 362 37.10 -23.54 32.40
N HIS A 363 36.80 -24.81 32.60
CA HIS A 363 35.59 -25.27 33.28
C HIS A 363 35.85 -25.61 34.76
N ALA A 364 37.03 -26.15 35.06
CA ALA A 364 37.40 -26.59 36.42
C ALA A 364 37.53 -25.41 37.39
N GLY A 365 38.29 -24.38 37.01
CA GLY A 365 38.57 -23.22 37.87
C GLY A 365 37.29 -22.55 38.39
N PRO A 366 36.35 -22.14 37.50
CA PRO A 366 35.09 -21.54 37.94
C PRO A 366 34.23 -22.44 38.84
N LEU A 367 34.28 -23.77 38.65
CA LEU A 367 33.52 -24.71 39.48
C LEU A 367 34.16 -24.91 40.86
N ASP A 368 35.49 -24.98 40.94
CA ASP A 368 36.22 -25.09 42.20
C ASP A 368 36.06 -23.82 43.05
N ASP A 369 36.16 -22.64 42.42
CA ASP A 369 35.85 -21.36 43.05
C ASP A 369 34.40 -21.33 43.56
N ALA A 370 33.45 -21.87 42.80
CA ALA A 370 32.04 -21.95 43.19
C ALA A 370 31.80 -22.90 44.38
N VAL A 371 32.58 -23.99 44.51
CA VAL A 371 32.58 -24.84 45.71
C VAL A 371 33.09 -24.07 46.93
N ALA A 372 34.23 -23.39 46.81
CA ALA A 372 34.80 -22.59 47.91
C ALA A 372 33.88 -21.43 48.33
N ARG A 373 33.15 -20.83 47.38
CA ARG A 373 32.11 -19.84 47.62
C ARG A 373 30.95 -20.41 48.43
N LEU A 374 30.45 -21.60 48.07
CA LEU A 374 29.39 -22.27 48.82
C LEU A 374 29.84 -22.61 50.25
N GLU A 375 31.07 -23.11 50.43
CA GLU A 375 31.59 -23.43 51.77
C GLU A 375 31.68 -22.18 52.66
N ARG A 376 32.18 -21.06 52.11
CA ARG A 376 32.20 -19.77 52.82
C ARG A 376 30.79 -19.27 53.16
N ALA A 377 29.84 -19.39 52.24
CA ALA A 377 28.46 -19.00 52.48
C ALA A 377 27.82 -19.82 53.62
N VAL A 378 28.11 -21.12 53.70
CA VAL A 378 27.64 -21.99 54.79
C VAL A 378 28.33 -21.64 56.11
N ALA A 379 29.65 -21.44 56.08
CA ALA A 379 30.43 -21.06 57.26
C ALA A 379 29.98 -19.69 57.83
N GLY A 380 29.52 -18.77 56.98
CA GLY A 380 28.98 -17.48 57.41
C GLY A 380 27.62 -17.52 58.11
N LEU A 381 26.96 -18.68 58.20
CA LEU A 381 25.66 -18.84 58.87
C LEU A 381 25.79 -18.96 60.40
N GLU A 382 26.37 -17.93 61.03
CA GLU A 382 26.63 -17.88 62.47
C GLU A 382 25.70 -16.93 63.23
N GLY A 383 25.57 -17.14 64.55
CA GLY A 383 24.79 -16.29 65.44
C GLY A 383 23.28 -16.53 65.42
N ARG A 384 22.54 -15.65 66.12
CA ARG A 384 21.08 -15.79 66.32
C ARG A 384 20.26 -15.48 65.08
N HIS A 385 20.69 -14.50 64.28
CA HIS A 385 20.07 -14.10 63.02
C HIS A 385 21.14 -14.03 61.93
N PRO A 386 21.53 -15.17 61.34
CA PRO A 386 22.46 -15.19 60.22
C PRO A 386 21.99 -14.33 59.04
N ASP A 387 22.91 -13.91 58.19
CA ASP A 387 22.59 -13.27 56.92
C ASP A 387 22.12 -14.31 55.89
N TRP A 388 20.88 -14.75 56.09
CA TRP A 388 20.20 -15.69 55.19
C TRP A 388 20.02 -15.13 53.77
N TRP A 389 20.00 -13.80 53.61
CA TRP A 389 19.85 -13.21 52.30
C TRP A 389 21.15 -13.28 51.50
N HIS A 390 22.30 -12.98 52.12
CA HIS A 390 23.60 -13.22 51.52
C HIS A 390 23.78 -14.70 51.16
N PHE A 391 23.43 -15.60 52.07
CA PHE A 391 23.48 -17.04 51.79
C PHE A 391 22.65 -17.43 50.56
N LEU A 392 21.38 -17.00 50.48
CA LEU A 392 20.50 -17.32 49.35
C LEU A 392 20.95 -16.70 48.02
N THR A 393 21.48 -15.48 48.04
CA THR A 393 21.99 -14.83 46.81
C THR A 393 23.27 -15.49 46.34
N GLU A 394 24.13 -15.91 47.27
CA GLU A 394 25.38 -16.59 46.98
C GLU A 394 25.15 -18.02 46.45
N THR A 395 24.24 -18.80 47.06
CA THR A 395 23.89 -20.14 46.54
C THR A 395 23.28 -20.07 45.15
N ASP A 396 22.49 -19.03 44.85
CA ASP A 396 21.94 -18.82 43.52
C ASP A 396 23.03 -18.45 42.49
N ALA A 397 23.93 -17.53 42.84
CA ALA A 397 25.06 -17.16 41.99
C ALA A 397 26.01 -18.34 41.72
N VAL A 398 26.21 -19.23 42.70
CA VAL A 398 26.94 -20.49 42.55
C VAL A 398 26.25 -21.41 41.54
N ARG A 399 24.92 -21.59 41.63
CA ARG A 399 24.17 -22.39 40.64
C ARG A 399 24.20 -21.79 39.25
N GLN A 400 24.11 -20.46 39.12
CA GLN A 400 24.21 -19.78 37.83
C GLN A 400 25.60 -19.99 37.20
N THR A 401 26.66 -19.95 38.02
CA THR A 401 28.03 -20.27 37.57
C THR A 401 28.11 -21.70 37.03
N ALA A 402 27.55 -22.68 37.77
CA ALA A 402 27.50 -24.07 37.34
C ALA A 402 26.72 -24.23 36.02
N ALA A 403 25.56 -23.58 35.90
CA ALA A 403 24.73 -23.62 34.69
C ALA A 403 25.45 -23.02 33.47
N ARG A 404 26.17 -21.90 33.65
CA ARG A 404 26.97 -21.30 32.58
C ARG A 404 28.06 -22.23 32.09
N VAL A 405 28.81 -22.87 33.00
CA VAL A 405 29.84 -23.85 32.61
C VAL A 405 29.23 -25.05 31.87
N VAL A 406 28.07 -25.55 32.32
CA VAL A 406 27.34 -26.61 31.61
C VAL A 406 26.97 -26.18 30.19
N GLN A 407 26.52 -24.94 30.02
CA GLN A 407 26.18 -24.38 28.72
C GLN A 407 27.41 -24.27 27.82
N GLU A 408 28.52 -23.73 28.31
CA GLU A 408 29.80 -23.64 27.59
C GLU A 408 30.31 -25.01 27.12
N ILE A 409 30.24 -26.03 27.98
CA ILE A 409 30.62 -27.41 27.61
C ILE A 409 29.72 -27.96 26.51
N ARG A 410 28.41 -27.73 26.60
CA ARG A 410 27.44 -28.20 25.60
C ARG A 410 27.64 -27.51 24.27
N ASP A 411 27.86 -26.20 24.26
CA ASP A 411 28.10 -25.41 23.05
C ASP A 411 29.42 -25.83 22.38
N ALA A 412 30.47 -26.08 23.16
CA ALA A 412 31.74 -26.59 22.64
C ALA A 412 31.60 -27.99 22.01
N ARG A 413 30.72 -28.85 22.55
CA ARG A 413 30.42 -30.18 21.97
C ARG A 413 29.50 -30.11 20.75
N GLY A 414 28.55 -29.17 20.74
CA GLY A 414 27.65 -28.93 19.60
C GLY A 414 28.36 -28.28 18.41
N GLY A 415 29.33 -27.39 18.66
CA GLY A 415 30.17 -26.78 17.63
C GLY A 415 31.22 -27.73 17.04
N ALA A 416 31.67 -28.73 17.79
CA ALA A 416 32.62 -29.74 17.32
C ALA A 416 32.01 -30.83 16.41
N GLY A 417 30.68 -30.87 16.26
CA GLY A 417 29.98 -31.81 15.37
C GLY A 417 29.61 -31.24 13.99
N ALA A 418 29.96 -29.99 13.69
CA ALA A 418 29.63 -29.29 12.44
C ALA A 418 30.88 -28.87 11.63
N GLY A 419 32.03 -29.50 11.90
CA GLY A 419 33.31 -29.27 11.21
C GLY A 419 33.72 -30.45 10.35
#